data_AF-A0A7S4SKS5-F1
#
_entry.id   AF-A0A7S4SKS5-F1
#
_cell.length_a   1.000
_cell.length_b   1.000
_cell.length_c   1.000
_cell.angle_alpha   90.00
_cell.angle_beta   90.00
_cell.angle_gamma   90.00
#
_symmetry.space_group_name_H-M   'P 1'
#
loop_
_entity.id
_entity.type
_entity.pdbx_description
1 polymer ?
#
loop_
_entity_poly.entity_id
_entity_poly.type
_entity_poly.pdbx_seq_one_letter_code
_entity_poly.pdbx_strand_id
1 'polypeptide(L)'
;RRAVCPWITRDCHGYFVEGKFDQMQKARPYSTFRTAFGDLCEMILARGDETTSMISNIIIRAVGRSVGSITSEIIPNLVKIIGPQPPDSTNLVGHEVKNRFDYVMRTFVSAISQPEHPVVIFLDDLQWADEASLNLMRTLVMKSSAMIVGSYREDEVSPDSFLGKLLRGEEAINVSQIRVQPLDKSAVENLVSYALRMS
;
A
#
# COMPACT_ATOMS: atom_id res chain seq x y z
N ARG A 1 -10.24 9.87 -8.41
CA ARG A 1 -9.16 9.02 -8.97
C ARG A 1 -8.55 9.60 -10.26
N ARG A 2 -9.33 9.87 -11.33
CA ARG A 2 -8.81 10.31 -12.65
C ARG A 2 -7.93 11.59 -12.69
N ALA A 3 -8.05 12.53 -11.76
CA ALA A 3 -7.23 13.76 -11.75
C ALA A 3 -6.02 13.71 -10.81
N VAL A 4 -6.12 12.96 -9.70
CA VAL A 4 -5.11 12.98 -8.61
C VAL A 4 -3.90 12.11 -8.95
N CYS A 5 -4.12 10.93 -9.54
CA CYS A 5 -3.03 10.02 -9.91
C CYS A 5 -2.07 10.64 -10.96
N PRO A 6 -2.55 11.27 -12.06
CA PRO A 6 -1.67 11.96 -12.99
C PRO A 6 -0.87 13.09 -12.34
N TRP A 7 -1.47 13.85 -11.42
CA TRP A 7 -0.78 14.94 -10.72
C TRP A 7 0.36 14.42 -9.83
N ILE A 8 0.10 13.39 -9.02
CA ILE A 8 1.14 12.78 -8.16
C ILE A 8 2.28 12.22 -9.01
N THR A 9 1.95 11.48 -10.08
CA THR A 9 2.96 10.76 -10.88
C THR A 9 3.72 11.67 -11.83
N ARG A 10 3.10 12.71 -12.40
CA ARG A 10 3.72 13.60 -13.39
C ARG A 10 4.30 14.86 -12.78
N ASP A 11 3.54 15.56 -11.93
CA ASP A 11 3.92 16.87 -11.42
C ASP A 11 4.78 16.77 -10.15
N CYS A 12 4.50 15.80 -9.28
CA CYS A 12 5.28 15.56 -8.06
C CYS A 12 6.36 14.49 -8.24
N HIS A 13 6.47 13.88 -9.42
CA HIS A 13 7.34 12.72 -9.65
C HIS A 13 7.24 11.63 -8.56
N GLY A 14 6.03 11.46 -8.01
CA GLY A 14 5.73 10.51 -6.94
C GLY A 14 5.27 9.16 -7.46
N TYR A 15 4.91 8.28 -6.53
CA TYR A 15 4.32 6.99 -6.80
C TYR A 15 2.89 6.94 -6.29
N PHE A 16 2.01 6.38 -7.09
CA PHE A 16 0.61 6.18 -6.73
C PHE A 16 0.24 4.74 -7.06
N VAL A 17 -0.16 3.98 -6.06
CA VAL A 17 -0.59 2.58 -6.21
C VAL A 17 -1.95 2.37 -5.58
N GLU A 18 -2.75 1.50 -6.18
CA GLU A 18 -4.07 1.16 -5.68
C GLU A 18 -4.12 -0.31 -5.26
N GLY A 19 -4.85 -0.57 -4.19
CA GLY A 19 -5.22 -1.89 -3.74
C GLY A 19 -6.69 -1.92 -3.38
N LYS A 20 -7.36 -3.04 -3.65
CA LYS A 20 -8.72 -3.29 -3.21
C LYS A 20 -8.77 -4.55 -2.37
N PHE A 21 -9.38 -4.46 -1.20
CA PHE A 21 -9.69 -5.64 -0.39
C PHE A 21 -10.97 -6.29 -0.92
N ASP A 22 -11.07 -7.61 -0.77
CA ASP A 22 -12.19 -8.39 -1.24
C ASP A 22 -12.63 -9.35 -0.13
N GLN A 23 -13.93 -9.35 0.18
CA GLN A 23 -14.55 -10.21 1.18
C GLN A 23 -14.25 -11.70 0.95
N MET A 24 -14.06 -12.12 -0.31
CA MET A 24 -13.79 -13.52 -0.70
C MET A 24 -12.31 -13.91 -0.58
N GLN A 25 -11.38 -12.95 -0.48
CA GLN A 25 -9.93 -13.20 -0.48
C GLN A 25 -9.29 -13.31 0.91
N LYS A 26 -10.10 -13.43 1.98
CA LYS A 26 -9.64 -13.52 3.38
C LYS A 26 -8.64 -14.64 3.69
N ALA A 27 -8.45 -15.60 2.78
CA ALA A 27 -7.56 -16.75 3.00
C ALA A 27 -6.06 -16.46 2.79
N ARG A 28 -5.68 -15.33 2.17
CA ARG A 28 -4.27 -14.99 1.91
C ARG A 28 -3.90 -13.64 2.52
N PRO A 29 -3.14 -13.61 3.63
CA PRO A 29 -2.63 -12.38 4.21
C PRO A 29 -1.88 -11.54 3.16
N TYR A 30 -2.01 -10.22 3.26
CA TYR A 30 -1.30 -9.26 2.41
C TYR A 30 -1.62 -9.32 0.90
N SER A 31 -2.67 -10.01 0.47
CA SER A 31 -3.01 -10.15 -0.96
C SER A 31 -3.09 -8.81 -1.69
N THR A 32 -3.79 -7.84 -1.10
CA THR A 32 -3.93 -6.49 -1.64
C THR A 32 -2.60 -5.74 -1.69
N PHE A 33 -1.78 -5.86 -0.64
CA PHE A 33 -0.46 -5.24 -0.60
C PHE A 33 0.52 -5.87 -1.59
N ARG A 34 0.47 -7.19 -1.78
CA ARG A 34 1.28 -7.90 -2.78
C ARG A 34 1.07 -7.32 -4.18
N THR A 35 -0.18 -7.09 -4.56
CA THR A 35 -0.51 -6.49 -5.86
C THR A 35 -0.03 -5.04 -5.92
N ALA A 36 -0.40 -4.20 -4.94
CA ALA A 36 -0.03 -2.78 -4.93
C ALA A 36 1.49 -2.55 -4.93
N PHE A 37 2.25 -3.36 -4.20
CA PHE A 37 3.71 -3.27 -4.21
C PHE A 37 4.35 -3.90 -5.45
N GLY A 38 3.69 -4.88 -6.06
CA GLY A 38 4.07 -5.39 -7.37
C GLY A 38 4.02 -4.29 -8.43
N ASP A 39 2.95 -3.50 -8.45
CA ASP A 39 2.79 -2.34 -9.33
C ASP A 39 3.82 -1.26 -9.01
N LEU A 40 4.08 -1.01 -7.72
CA LEU A 40 5.11 -0.06 -7.30
C LEU A 40 6.50 -0.43 -7.84
N CYS A 41 6.82 -1.73 -7.84
CA CYS A 41 8.08 -2.21 -8.41
C CYS A 41 8.16 -1.95 -9.92
N GLU A 42 7.09 -2.23 -10.66
CA GLU A 42 7.05 -1.96 -12.11
C GLU A 42 7.19 -0.45 -12.42
N MET A 43 6.58 0.42 -11.60
CA MET A 43 6.75 1.87 -11.72
C MET A 43 8.21 2.32 -11.47
N ILE A 44 8.89 1.72 -10.50
CA ILE A 44 10.30 2.01 -10.22
C ILE A 44 11.18 1.58 -11.40
N LEU A 45 10.97 0.36 -11.91
CA LEU A 45 11.71 -0.18 -13.05
C LEU A 45 11.53 0.68 -14.31
N ALA A 46 10.31 1.19 -14.54
CA ALA A 46 10.01 2.06 -15.67
C ALA A 46 10.72 3.43 -15.62
N ARG A 47 11.28 3.85 -14.47
CA ARG A 47 12.10 5.07 -14.36
C ARG A 47 13.55 4.88 -14.83
N GLY A 48 13.96 3.66 -15.10
CA GLY A 48 15.28 3.33 -15.66
C GLY A 48 16.33 2.93 -14.62
N ASP A 49 17.50 2.59 -15.14
CA ASP A 49 18.54 1.87 -14.39
C ASP A 49 19.15 2.68 -13.24
N GLU A 50 19.28 4.00 -13.39
CA GLU A 50 19.84 4.88 -12.36
C GLU A 50 18.94 4.93 -11.11
N THR A 51 17.64 5.15 -11.31
CA THR A 51 16.65 5.15 -10.21
C THR A 51 16.56 3.78 -9.56
N THR A 52 16.52 2.73 -10.38
CA THR A 52 16.47 1.33 -9.90
C THR A 52 17.70 1.00 -9.06
N SER A 53 18.90 1.37 -9.51
CA SER A 53 20.16 1.14 -8.80
C SER A 53 20.24 1.92 -7.49
N MET A 54 19.79 3.18 -7.50
CA MET A 54 19.72 4.00 -6.29
C MET A 54 18.82 3.36 -5.23
N ILE A 55 17.59 3.00 -5.61
CA ILE A 55 16.60 2.39 -4.71
C ILE A 55 17.11 1.02 -4.21
N SER A 56 17.64 0.20 -5.11
CA SER A 56 18.25 -1.09 -4.79
C SER A 56 19.32 -0.95 -3.71
N ASN A 57 20.24 0.01 -3.86
CA ASN A 57 21.29 0.27 -2.88
C ASN A 57 20.73 0.70 -1.51
N ILE A 58 19.68 1.54 -1.48
CA ILE A 58 19.05 1.94 -0.22
C ILE A 58 18.42 0.74 0.49
N ILE A 59 17.66 -0.08 -0.24
CA ILE A 59 17.00 -1.26 0.31
C ILE A 59 18.03 -2.27 0.82
N ILE A 60 19.04 -2.60 0.01
CA ILE A 60 20.08 -3.57 0.39
C ILE A 60 20.86 -3.08 1.62
N ARG A 61 21.17 -1.78 1.72
CA ARG A 61 21.84 -1.22 2.90
C ARG A 61 20.98 -1.28 4.16
N ALA A 62 19.69 -1.00 4.04
CA ALA A 62 18.81 -0.88 5.19
C ALA A 62 18.30 -2.25 5.71
N VAL A 63 18.14 -3.22 4.82
CA VAL A 63 17.59 -4.53 5.16
C VAL A 63 18.66 -5.64 5.16
N GLY A 64 19.80 -5.44 4.49
CA GLY A 64 20.84 -6.45 4.32
C GLY A 64 20.53 -7.43 3.18
N ARG A 65 21.45 -8.38 2.91
CA ARG A 65 21.26 -9.44 1.89
C ARG A 65 20.42 -10.62 2.37
N SER A 66 20.09 -10.69 3.65
CA SER A 66 19.33 -11.78 4.30
C SER A 66 17.80 -11.70 4.10
N VAL A 67 17.36 -11.02 3.04
CA VAL A 67 16.02 -10.44 2.94
C VAL A 67 15.19 -11.02 1.81
N GLY A 68 15.82 -11.42 0.70
CA GLY A 68 15.03 -11.72 -0.48
C GLY A 68 14.38 -13.07 -0.48
N SER A 69 14.67 -13.99 0.43
CA SER A 69 13.95 -15.26 0.53
C SER A 69 12.45 -15.04 0.77
N ILE A 70 12.09 -14.42 1.89
CA ILE A 70 10.68 -14.15 2.26
C ILE A 70 10.05 -13.13 1.32
N THR A 71 10.84 -12.15 0.87
CA THR A 71 10.29 -11.08 0.05
C THR A 71 10.04 -11.50 -1.39
N SER A 72 10.80 -12.48 -1.93
CA SER A 72 10.58 -13.00 -3.28
C SER A 72 9.35 -13.91 -3.40
N GLU A 73 8.96 -14.61 -2.32
CA GLU A 73 7.72 -15.37 -2.28
C GLU A 73 6.48 -14.46 -2.28
N ILE A 74 6.56 -13.33 -1.55
CA ILE A 74 5.43 -12.43 -1.37
C ILE A 74 5.37 -11.36 -2.47
N ILE A 75 6.49 -10.76 -2.86
CA ILE A 75 6.57 -9.74 -3.94
C ILE A 75 7.69 -10.13 -4.92
N PRO A 76 7.39 -11.03 -5.88
CA PRO A 76 8.38 -11.47 -6.86
C PRO A 76 9.04 -10.34 -7.63
N ASN A 77 8.29 -9.26 -7.92
CA ASN A 77 8.82 -8.11 -8.66
C ASN A 77 9.93 -7.36 -7.92
N LEU A 78 10.00 -7.45 -6.58
CA LEU A 78 11.07 -6.78 -5.84
C LEU A 78 12.45 -7.35 -6.19
N VAL A 79 12.52 -8.65 -6.54
CA VAL A 79 13.76 -9.31 -6.99
C VAL A 79 14.35 -8.64 -8.22
N LYS A 80 13.51 -8.07 -9.10
CA LYS A 80 13.97 -7.34 -10.28
C LYS A 80 14.71 -6.04 -9.90
N ILE A 81 14.45 -5.48 -8.71
CA ILE A 81 15.07 -4.25 -8.22
C ILE A 81 16.32 -4.58 -7.39
N ILE A 82 16.18 -5.46 -6.40
CA ILE A 82 17.27 -5.77 -5.45
C ILE A 82 18.23 -6.87 -5.94
N GLY A 83 17.92 -7.49 -7.08
CA GLY A 83 18.63 -8.66 -7.59
C GLY A 83 18.28 -9.95 -6.84
N PRO A 84 18.73 -11.11 -7.37
CA PRO A 84 18.55 -12.40 -6.70
C PRO A 84 19.22 -12.38 -5.33
N GLN A 85 18.51 -12.86 -4.32
CA GLN A 85 19.01 -12.93 -2.94
C GLN A 85 19.35 -14.38 -2.59
N PRO A 86 20.33 -14.59 -1.70
CA PRO A 86 20.67 -15.92 -1.22
C PRO A 86 19.45 -16.58 -0.55
N PRO A 87 19.33 -17.92 -0.60
CA PRO A 87 18.30 -18.64 0.15
C PRO A 87 18.37 -18.27 1.63
N ASP A 88 17.22 -18.23 2.29
CA ASP A 88 17.22 -18.07 3.75
C ASP A 88 17.91 -19.29 4.36
N SER A 89 18.96 -19.07 5.13
CA SER A 89 19.55 -20.12 5.96
C SER A 89 18.73 -20.36 7.22
N THR A 90 17.72 -19.52 7.49
CA THR A 90 16.88 -19.57 8.68
C THR A 90 15.54 -20.22 8.32
N ASN A 91 15.21 -21.35 8.96
CA ASN A 91 13.89 -21.99 8.86
C ASN A 91 12.86 -21.17 9.65
N LEU A 92 12.48 -20.00 9.13
CA LEU A 92 11.50 -19.14 9.76
C LEU A 92 10.11 -19.75 9.63
N VAL A 93 9.32 -19.71 10.70
CA VAL A 93 7.96 -20.26 10.73
C VAL A 93 6.99 -19.21 11.27
N GLY A 94 5.81 -19.13 10.66
CA GLY A 94 4.68 -18.34 11.17
C GLY A 94 5.01 -16.85 11.39
N HIS A 95 5.04 -16.44 12.67
CA HIS A 95 5.18 -15.03 13.07
C HIS A 95 6.49 -14.36 12.63
N GLU A 96 7.59 -15.12 12.51
CA GLU A 96 8.88 -14.57 12.11
C GLU A 96 8.88 -14.13 10.64
N VAL A 97 8.19 -14.88 9.78
CA VAL A 97 7.99 -14.54 8.36
C VAL A 97 7.21 -13.22 8.25
N LYS A 98 6.13 -13.09 9.04
CA LYS A 98 5.33 -11.86 9.10
C LYS A 98 6.16 -10.66 9.56
N ASN A 99 6.90 -10.78 10.67
CA ASN A 99 7.70 -9.67 11.20
C ASN A 99 8.79 -9.24 10.23
N ARG A 100 9.43 -10.20 9.55
CA ARG A 100 10.42 -9.91 8.52
C ARG A 100 9.77 -9.22 7.32
N PHE A 101 8.63 -9.72 6.82
CA PHE A 101 7.90 -9.06 5.75
C PHE A 101 7.52 -7.61 6.12
N ASP A 102 6.91 -7.40 7.29
CA ASP A 102 6.52 -6.06 7.78
C ASP A 102 7.76 -5.12 7.84
N TYR A 103 8.91 -5.61 8.31
CA TYR A 103 10.17 -4.86 8.35
C TYR A 103 10.68 -4.48 6.95
N VAL A 104 10.65 -5.44 6.01
CA VAL A 104 11.10 -5.22 4.63
C VAL A 104 10.21 -4.18 3.96
N MET A 105 8.90 -4.34 4.07
CA MET A 105 7.94 -3.45 3.42
C MET A 105 8.02 -2.03 3.96
N ARG A 106 8.15 -1.89 5.28
CA ARG A 106 8.43 -0.61 5.90
C ARG A 106 9.68 0.03 5.33
N THR A 107 10.78 -0.72 5.29
CA THR A 107 12.07 -0.18 4.84
C THR A 107 12.05 0.17 3.36
N PHE A 108 11.39 -0.65 2.54
CA PHE A 108 11.17 -0.40 1.12
C PHE A 108 10.40 0.90 0.90
N VAL A 109 9.23 1.04 1.54
CA VAL A 109 8.39 2.24 1.39
C VAL A 109 9.10 3.47 1.94
N SER A 110 9.78 3.39 3.09
CA SER A 110 10.56 4.52 3.63
C SER A 110 11.73 4.91 2.73
N ALA A 111 12.34 3.98 2.00
CA ALA A 111 13.43 4.28 1.07
C ALA A 111 12.96 5.15 -0.10
N ILE A 112 11.79 4.84 -0.65
CA ILE A 112 11.25 5.46 -1.86
C ILE A 112 10.32 6.64 -1.57
N SER A 113 9.81 6.76 -0.33
CA SER A 113 8.94 7.85 0.11
C SER A 113 9.79 9.02 0.62
N GLN A 114 10.28 9.82 -0.33
CA GLN A 114 11.00 11.06 -0.07
C GLN A 114 10.05 12.26 -0.23
N PRO A 115 10.29 13.40 0.44
CA PRO A 115 9.49 14.62 0.25
C PRO A 115 9.36 15.03 -1.23
N GLU A 116 10.41 14.82 -2.02
CA GLU A 116 10.47 15.14 -3.44
C GLU A 116 9.77 14.09 -4.33
N HIS A 117 9.51 12.89 -3.79
CA HIS A 117 8.92 11.75 -4.48
C HIS A 117 7.89 11.05 -3.58
N PRO A 118 6.72 11.67 -3.36
CA PRO A 118 5.74 11.16 -2.40
C PRO A 118 5.19 9.81 -2.86
N VAL A 119 5.00 8.90 -1.90
CA VAL A 119 4.30 7.63 -2.14
C VAL A 119 2.88 7.74 -1.60
N VAL A 120 1.90 7.49 -2.45
CA VAL A 120 0.48 7.45 -2.09
C VAL A 120 -0.06 6.06 -2.37
N ILE A 121 -0.60 5.43 -1.33
CA ILE A 121 -1.22 4.10 -1.40
C ILE A 121 -2.71 4.27 -1.18
N PHE A 122 -3.51 4.01 -2.21
CA PHE A 122 -4.96 4.01 -2.11
C PHE A 122 -5.46 2.59 -1.82
N LEU A 123 -6.23 2.40 -0.75
CA LEU A 123 -6.79 1.12 -0.32
C LEU A 123 -8.31 1.17 -0.26
N ASP A 124 -8.98 0.40 -1.11
CA ASP A 124 -10.43 0.30 -1.18
C ASP A 124 -10.96 -0.82 -0.27
N ASP A 125 -12.14 -0.62 0.32
CA ASP A 125 -12.87 -1.60 1.13
C ASP A 125 -12.10 -2.12 2.38
N LEU A 126 -11.52 -1.21 3.17
CA LEU A 126 -10.74 -1.54 4.37
C LEU A 126 -11.49 -2.43 5.38
N GLN A 127 -12.83 -2.39 5.40
CA GLN A 127 -13.64 -3.25 6.27
C GLN A 127 -13.43 -4.76 6.01
N TRP A 128 -12.88 -5.13 4.85
CA TRP A 128 -12.55 -6.52 4.51
C TRP A 128 -11.06 -6.86 4.66
N ALA A 129 -10.23 -5.91 5.11
CA ALA A 129 -8.82 -6.15 5.32
C ALA A 129 -8.56 -7.15 6.47
N ASP A 130 -7.57 -8.01 6.27
CA ASP A 130 -7.06 -8.86 7.33
C ASP A 130 -6.20 -8.06 8.34
N GLU A 131 -6.07 -8.56 9.56
CA GLU A 131 -5.34 -7.88 10.63
C GLU A 131 -3.85 -7.68 10.30
N ALA A 132 -3.23 -8.60 9.56
CA ALA A 132 -1.83 -8.48 9.18
C ALA A 132 -1.64 -7.30 8.20
N SER A 133 -2.54 -7.16 7.22
CA SER A 133 -2.59 -6.02 6.30
C SER A 133 -2.82 -4.70 7.03
N LEU A 134 -3.77 -4.65 7.97
CA LEU A 134 -4.01 -3.43 8.76
C LEU A 134 -2.81 -3.08 9.65
N ASN A 135 -2.11 -4.07 10.21
CA ASN A 135 -0.90 -3.85 10.99
C ASN A 135 0.26 -3.30 10.13
N LEU A 136 0.40 -3.81 8.89
CA LEU A 136 1.35 -3.26 7.93
C LEU A 136 1.00 -1.82 7.59
N MET A 137 -0.27 -1.54 7.28
CA MET A 137 -0.77 -0.17 7.05
C MET A 137 -0.40 0.78 8.19
N ARG A 138 -0.68 0.39 9.44
CA ARG A 138 -0.27 1.13 10.66
C ARG A 138 1.23 1.39 10.68
N THR A 139 2.03 0.34 10.44
CA THR A 139 3.49 0.43 10.47
C THR A 139 4.04 1.37 9.40
N LEU A 140 3.47 1.36 8.20
CA LEU A 140 3.85 2.25 7.11
C LEU A 140 3.57 3.71 7.47
N VAL A 141 2.38 4.02 7.99
CA VAL A 141 2.02 5.39 8.40
C VAL A 141 2.93 5.90 9.52
N MET A 142 3.28 5.06 10.48
CA MET A 142 4.11 5.48 11.61
C MET A 142 5.60 5.67 11.29
N LYS A 143 6.10 5.03 10.23
CA LYS A 143 7.56 4.86 10.02
C LYS A 143 8.05 5.27 8.63
N SER A 144 7.16 5.75 7.77
CA SER A 144 7.48 6.27 6.44
C SER A 144 6.75 7.58 6.20
N SER A 145 7.18 8.32 5.18
CA SER A 145 6.48 9.54 4.72
C SER A 145 5.32 9.22 3.76
N ALA A 146 4.93 7.94 3.62
CA ALA A 146 3.88 7.55 2.68
C ALA A 146 2.50 7.97 3.19
N MET A 147 1.65 8.44 2.26
CA MET A 147 0.26 8.74 2.52
C MET A 147 -0.60 7.54 2.17
N ILE A 148 -1.43 7.09 3.11
CA ILE A 148 -2.41 6.05 2.86
C ILE A 148 -3.80 6.66 2.82
N VAL A 149 -4.53 6.41 1.73
CA VAL A 149 -5.92 6.84 1.56
C VAL A 149 -6.79 5.61 1.54
N GLY A 150 -7.66 5.47 2.55
CA GLY A 150 -8.55 4.32 2.70
C GLY A 150 -10.00 4.68 2.42
N SER A 151 -10.77 3.75 1.83
CA SER A 151 -12.23 3.78 1.87
C SER A 151 -12.75 2.68 2.80
N TYR A 152 -13.86 2.93 3.48
CA TYR A 152 -14.56 1.91 4.26
C TYR A 152 -16.04 2.22 4.40
N ARG A 153 -16.81 1.21 4.79
CA ARG A 153 -18.23 1.33 5.15
C ARG A 153 -18.39 1.44 6.65
N GLU A 154 -18.98 2.54 7.11
CA GLU A 154 -19.11 2.87 8.55
C GLU A 154 -19.91 1.80 9.32
N ASP A 155 -20.93 1.24 8.69
CA ASP A 155 -21.81 0.21 9.25
C ASP A 155 -21.20 -1.20 9.30
N GLU A 156 -20.14 -1.46 8.54
CA GLU A 156 -19.43 -2.75 8.54
C GLU A 156 -18.21 -2.78 9.49
N VAL A 157 -17.91 -1.67 10.19
CA VAL A 157 -16.73 -1.56 11.06
C VAL A 157 -17.14 -1.42 12.53
N SER A 158 -16.87 -2.44 13.32
CA SER A 158 -17.06 -2.37 14.78
C SER A 158 -16.03 -1.41 15.41
N PRO A 159 -16.42 -0.56 16.37
CA PRO A 159 -15.49 0.28 17.13
C PRO A 159 -14.38 -0.51 17.83
N ASP A 160 -14.65 -1.72 18.30
CA ASP A 160 -13.66 -2.55 19.01
C ASP A 160 -12.74 -3.34 18.08
N SER A 161 -13.07 -3.36 16.78
CA SER A 161 -12.20 -3.98 15.76
C SER A 161 -10.88 -3.24 15.63
N PHE A 162 -9.86 -3.92 15.09
CA PHE A 162 -8.55 -3.32 14.85
C PHE A 162 -8.63 -2.08 13.94
N LEU A 163 -9.43 -2.15 12.87
CA LEU A 163 -9.69 -1.00 12.01
C LEU A 163 -10.39 0.14 12.77
N GLY A 164 -11.39 -0.17 13.61
CA GLY A 164 -12.08 0.82 14.43
C GLY A 164 -11.13 1.59 15.36
N LYS A 165 -10.18 0.90 16.00
CA LYS A 165 -9.14 1.50 16.86
C LYS A 165 -8.17 2.38 16.07
N LEU A 166 -7.72 1.90 14.91
CA LEU A 166 -6.87 2.68 14.00
C LEU A 166 -7.56 3.99 13.59
N LEU A 167 -8.83 3.92 13.19
CA LEU A 167 -9.61 5.05 12.72
C LEU A 167 -9.80 6.13 13.80
N ARG A 168 -9.83 5.75 15.08
CA ARG A 168 -9.91 6.70 16.22
C ARG A 168 -8.57 7.32 16.61
N GLY A 169 -7.47 6.93 15.95
CA GLY A 169 -6.13 7.45 16.26
C GLY A 169 -5.55 6.92 17.57
N GLU A 170 -6.12 5.86 18.14
CA GLU A 170 -5.62 5.22 19.39
C GLU A 170 -4.21 4.60 19.22
N GLU A 171 -3.75 4.48 17.98
CA GLU A 171 -2.52 3.80 17.57
C GLU A 171 -1.39 4.78 17.17
N ALA A 172 -1.42 6.02 17.68
CA ALA A 172 -0.43 7.07 17.40
C ALA A 172 -0.24 7.37 15.89
N ILE A 173 -1.30 7.20 15.10
CA ILE A 173 -1.36 7.56 13.69
C ILE A 173 -2.28 8.76 13.49
N ASN A 174 -1.88 9.65 12.58
CA ASN A 174 -2.71 10.78 12.18
C ASN A 174 -3.74 10.30 11.17
N VAL A 175 -5.02 10.29 11.56
CA VAL A 175 -6.14 9.88 10.68
C VAL A 175 -7.04 11.08 10.44
N SER A 176 -7.25 11.40 9.16
CA SER A 176 -8.27 12.34 8.72
C SER A 176 -9.41 11.57 8.06
N GLN A 177 -10.62 11.73 8.58
CA GLN A 177 -11.81 11.07 8.04
C GLN A 177 -12.65 12.04 7.23
N ILE A 178 -13.02 11.65 6.01
CA ILE A 178 -13.94 12.40 5.16
C ILE A 178 -15.19 11.55 4.99
N ARG A 179 -16.30 11.98 5.59
CA ARG A 179 -17.58 11.28 5.47
C ARG A 179 -18.26 11.70 4.17
N VAL A 180 -18.35 10.76 3.23
CA VAL A 180 -19.06 10.96 1.96
C VAL A 180 -20.56 10.73 2.20
N GLN A 181 -21.36 11.77 2.01
CA GLN A 181 -22.82 11.68 2.15
C GLN A 181 -23.45 10.96 0.95
N PRO A 182 -24.64 10.36 1.12
CA PRO A 182 -25.43 9.87 -0.01
C PRO A 182 -25.63 10.95 -1.08
N LEU A 183 -25.68 10.55 -2.34
CA LEU A 183 -25.96 11.46 -3.44
C LEU A 183 -27.34 12.08 -3.26
N ASP A 184 -27.42 13.42 -3.32
CA ASP A 184 -28.70 14.09 -3.40
C ASP A 184 -29.34 13.90 -4.79
N LYS A 185 -30.62 14.27 -4.90
CA LYS A 185 -31.39 14.11 -6.13
C LYS A 185 -30.71 14.81 -7.33
N SER A 186 -30.16 16.00 -7.14
CA SER A 186 -29.50 16.77 -8.20
C SER A 186 -28.23 16.05 -8.66
N ALA A 187 -27.43 15.52 -7.74
CA ALA A 187 -26.24 14.75 -8.03
C ALA A 187 -26.58 13.46 -8.82
N VAL A 188 -27.68 12.78 -8.47
CA VAL A 188 -28.19 11.62 -9.22
C VAL A 188 -28.64 12.01 -10.62
N GLU A 189 -29.43 13.09 -10.76
CA GLU A 189 -29.91 13.60 -12.05
C GLU A 189 -28.74 13.96 -12.98
N ASN A 190 -27.71 14.62 -12.43
CA ASN A 190 -26.49 14.94 -13.16
C ASN A 190 -25.72 13.69 -13.59
N LEU A 191 -25.62 12.68 -12.72
CA LEU A 191 -24.92 11.44 -13.02
C LEU A 191 -25.62 10.66 -14.15
N VAL A 192 -26.95 10.56 -14.11
CA VAL A 192 -27.77 9.93 -15.16
C VAL A 192 -27.66 10.70 -16.46
N SER A 193 -27.79 12.03 -16.40
CA SER A 193 -27.68 12.91 -17.59
C SER A 193 -26.31 12.80 -18.25
N TYR A 194 -25.24 12.70 -17.46
CA TYR A 194 -23.89 12.50 -17.96
C TYR A 194 -23.74 11.13 -18.65
N ALA A 195 -24.24 10.06 -18.02
CA ALA A 195 -24.18 8.71 -18.59
C ALA A 195 -24.92 8.59 -19.93
N LEU A 196 -26.10 9.21 -20.05
CA LEU A 196 -26.91 9.23 -21.28
C LEU A 196 -26.35 10.12 -22.39
N ARG A 197 -25.42 11.04 -22.08
CA ARG A 197 -24.71 11.85 -23.10
C ARG A 197 -23.47 11.16 -23.66
N MET A 198 -23.02 10.08 -23.01
CA MET A 198 -21.88 9.26 -23.45
C MET A 198 -22.31 8.01 -24.23
N SER A 199 -23.62 7.76 -24.37
CA SER A 199 -24.21 6.71 -25.22
C SER A 199 -24.62 7.26 -26.58
#